data_AF-A0A1I4K8P6-F1
#
_entry.id   AF-A0A1I4K8P6-F1
#
_cell.length_a   1.000
_cell.length_b   1.000
_cell.length_c   1.000
_cell.angle_alpha   90.00
_cell.angle_beta   90.00
_cell.angle_gamma   90.00
#
_symmetry.space_group_name_H-M   'P 1'
#
loop_
_entity.id
_entity.type
_entity.pdbx_description
1 polymer ?
#
loop_
_entity_poly.entity_id
_entity_poly.type
_entity_poly.pdbx_seq_one_letter_code
_entity_poly.pdbx_strand_id
1 'polypeptide(L)'
;MQFPVILVYNKYAAVSGTIYYLSICFIGIPFITAYNIISSIFRGMGDSKSPMYFIAVACVSNIALDYILIGMLGLGAVGAALGTTLSQTISVLISIIVIIKRKTGITLKLKDFKPHKKIMSGLLNIGIPIALQDGFIQVSFIVITVIANQRGLNDAAAVGIVEKIIGVLFLVPSSMTSAVSALSAQNIGAGKHDRARLTLLYAVIISVAWGTIAVIAMQYTAEPFIGLFSNNTDVILLGSQYMRGYVWDCILAGIHFSFSGYFCAYGLSSISFFHNSLSIVFVRIPLSYFASKYFTNTLFPMGLASPSGSALSVIICVIVFIWINKRHTKAKY
;
A
#
# COMPACT_ATOMS: atom_id res chain seq x y z
N MET A 1 -37.91 -23.01 -0.53
CA MET A 1 -38.19 -21.74 -1.25
C MET A 1 -38.03 -20.57 -0.28
N GLN A 2 -36.79 -20.27 0.16
CA GLN A 2 -36.54 -19.28 1.24
C GLN A 2 -35.14 -18.64 1.12
N PHE A 3 -34.60 -18.57 -0.10
CA PHE A 3 -33.27 -18.02 -0.39
C PHE A 3 -33.21 -16.55 -0.89
N PRO A 4 -34.29 -15.90 -1.38
CA PRO A 4 -34.18 -14.49 -1.80
C PRO A 4 -34.22 -13.48 -0.63
N VAL A 5 -34.88 -13.81 0.49
CA VAL A 5 -35.10 -12.86 1.60
C VAL A 5 -33.85 -12.71 2.47
N ILE A 6 -33.06 -13.78 2.64
CA ILE A 6 -31.82 -13.75 3.44
C ILE A 6 -30.75 -12.87 2.77
N LEU A 7 -30.66 -12.83 1.43
CA LEU A 7 -29.72 -11.95 0.74
C LEU A 7 -30.07 -10.46 0.87
N VAL A 8 -31.36 -10.12 1.00
CA VAL A 8 -31.81 -8.73 1.20
C VAL A 8 -31.66 -8.32 2.67
N TYR A 9 -32.02 -9.20 3.61
CA TYR A 9 -31.87 -8.94 5.05
C TYR A 9 -30.40 -8.85 5.48
N ASN A 10 -29.55 -9.72 4.93
CA ASN A 10 -28.11 -9.71 5.17
C ASN A 10 -27.44 -8.51 4.46
N LYS A 11 -27.98 -8.00 3.35
CA LYS A 11 -27.54 -6.72 2.76
C LYS A 11 -27.83 -5.55 3.71
N TYR A 12 -29.02 -5.44 4.30
CA TYR A 12 -29.31 -4.32 5.21
C TYR A 12 -28.52 -4.39 6.52
N ALA A 13 -28.38 -5.58 7.13
CA ALA A 13 -27.56 -5.77 8.33
C ALA A 13 -26.05 -5.63 8.05
N ALA A 14 -25.56 -6.11 6.91
CA ALA A 14 -24.17 -5.89 6.50
C ALA A 14 -23.92 -4.42 6.16
N VAL A 15 -24.88 -3.72 5.54
CA VAL A 15 -24.78 -2.28 5.25
C VAL A 15 -24.78 -1.46 6.54
N SER A 16 -25.68 -1.73 7.49
CA SER A 16 -25.71 -1.01 8.77
C SER A 16 -24.44 -1.29 9.59
N GLY A 17 -24.00 -2.54 9.68
CA GLY A 17 -22.70 -2.90 10.27
C GLY A 17 -21.51 -2.20 9.61
N THR A 18 -21.53 -2.08 8.26
CA THR A 18 -20.51 -1.36 7.49
C THR A 18 -20.52 0.14 7.80
N ILE A 19 -21.69 0.77 7.95
CA ILE A 19 -21.80 2.19 8.31
C ILE A 19 -21.18 2.45 9.69
N TYR A 20 -21.49 1.62 10.69
CA TYR A 20 -20.89 1.77 12.03
C TYR A 20 -19.37 1.54 12.00
N TYR A 21 -18.91 0.50 11.30
CA TYR A 21 -17.50 0.20 11.11
C TYR A 21 -16.76 1.41 10.49
N LEU A 22 -17.25 1.89 9.35
CA LEU A 22 -16.64 3.01 8.63
C LEU A 22 -16.68 4.30 9.45
N SER A 23 -17.78 4.60 10.16
CA SER A 23 -17.90 5.78 11.00
C SER A 23 -16.82 5.79 12.09
N ILE A 24 -16.57 4.65 12.73
CA ILE A 24 -15.51 4.52 13.74
C ILE A 24 -14.13 4.67 13.09
N CYS A 25 -13.90 4.03 11.95
CA CYS A 25 -12.65 4.20 11.21
C CYS A 25 -12.38 5.67 10.82
N PHE A 26 -13.41 6.42 10.39
CA PHE A 26 -13.30 7.84 10.08
C PHE A 26 -12.93 8.68 11.31
N ILE A 27 -13.53 8.39 12.46
CA ILE A 27 -13.14 9.01 13.74
C ILE A 27 -11.69 8.66 14.11
N GLY A 28 -11.21 7.48 13.70
CA GLY A 28 -9.84 7.02 13.92
C GLY A 28 -8.76 7.68 13.05
N ILE A 29 -9.12 8.24 11.89
CA ILE A 29 -8.17 8.81 10.92
C ILE A 29 -7.15 9.78 11.53
N PRO A 30 -7.52 10.73 12.42
CA PRO A 30 -6.56 11.64 13.04
C PRO A 30 -5.43 10.90 13.79
N PHE A 31 -5.75 9.81 14.50
CA PHE A 31 -4.77 9.02 15.24
C PHE A 31 -3.85 8.22 14.30
N ILE A 32 -4.43 7.61 13.26
CA ILE A 32 -3.65 6.89 12.24
C ILE A 32 -2.69 7.85 11.53
N THR A 33 -3.18 9.04 11.21
CA THR A 33 -2.39 10.09 10.56
C THR A 33 -1.28 10.57 11.50
N ALA A 34 -1.58 10.81 12.77
CA ALA A 34 -0.59 11.22 13.77
C ALA A 34 0.53 10.18 13.92
N TYR A 35 0.18 8.89 14.00
CA TYR A 35 1.17 7.81 14.06
C TYR A 35 2.08 7.80 12.81
N ASN A 36 1.49 7.93 11.61
CA ASN A 36 2.25 7.93 10.36
C ASN A 36 3.15 9.17 10.23
N ILE A 37 2.72 10.33 10.73
CA ILE A 37 3.56 11.53 10.82
C ILE A 37 4.75 11.29 11.73
N ILE A 38 4.52 10.81 12.96
CA ILE A 38 5.59 10.55 13.93
C ILE A 38 6.58 9.53 13.37
N SER A 39 6.07 8.44 12.79
CA SER A 39 6.91 7.41 12.16
C SER A 39 7.75 7.96 11.00
N SER A 40 7.20 8.87 10.20
CA SER A 40 7.92 9.51 9.10
C SER A 40 9.00 10.48 9.59
N ILE A 41 8.78 11.18 10.70
CA ILE A 41 9.79 12.04 11.33
C ILE A 41 10.98 11.21 11.80
N PHE A 42 10.75 10.13 12.57
CA PHE A 42 11.82 9.25 13.05
C PHE A 42 12.59 8.61 11.90
N ARG A 43 11.91 8.12 10.85
CA ARG A 43 12.57 7.60 9.64
C ARG A 43 13.40 8.67 8.93
N GLY A 44 12.89 9.89 8.83
CA GLY A 44 13.61 11.03 8.27
C GLY A 44 14.91 11.36 9.02
N MET A 45 14.94 11.11 10.33
CA MET A 45 16.12 11.24 11.19
C MET A 45 17.06 10.01 11.15
N GLY A 46 16.69 8.94 10.44
CA GLY A 46 17.45 7.70 10.37
C GLY A 46 17.16 6.70 11.50
N ASP A 47 16.17 6.95 12.36
CA ASP A 47 15.72 6.02 13.38
C ASP A 47 14.52 5.19 12.87
N SER A 48 14.81 4.00 12.36
CA SER A 48 13.78 3.02 11.95
C SER A 48 13.30 2.13 13.10
N LYS A 49 14.04 2.07 14.22
CA LYS A 49 13.75 1.17 15.34
C LYS A 49 12.61 1.71 16.20
N SER A 50 12.61 2.99 16.51
CA SER A 50 11.55 3.59 17.34
C SER A 50 10.15 3.39 16.74
N PRO A 51 9.89 3.70 15.46
CA PRO A 51 8.59 3.42 14.82
C PRO A 51 8.19 1.95 14.83
N MET A 52 9.17 1.04 14.68
CA MET A 52 8.94 -0.41 14.72
C MET A 52 8.47 -0.86 16.11
N TYR A 53 9.05 -0.33 17.18
CA TYR A 53 8.58 -0.64 18.54
C TYR A 53 7.18 -0.05 18.80
N PHE A 54 6.88 1.15 18.30
CA PHE A 54 5.56 1.76 18.48
C PHE A 54 4.44 0.96 17.81
N ILE A 55 4.68 0.47 16.58
CA ILE A 55 3.70 -0.38 15.90
C ILE A 55 3.60 -1.77 16.54
N ALA A 56 4.70 -2.34 17.04
CA ALA A 56 4.67 -3.61 17.74
C ALA A 56 3.79 -3.54 18.99
N VAL A 57 3.90 -2.47 19.79
CA VAL A 57 3.00 -2.25 20.93
C VAL A 57 1.56 -2.08 20.46
N ALA A 58 1.32 -1.32 19.39
CA ALA A 58 -0.01 -1.18 18.80
C ALA A 58 -0.60 -2.54 18.42
N CYS A 59 0.16 -3.41 17.75
CA CYS A 59 -0.27 -4.75 17.35
C CYS A 59 -0.62 -5.62 18.56
N VAL A 60 0.22 -5.64 19.60
CA VAL A 60 -0.05 -6.40 20.83
C VAL A 60 -1.31 -5.87 21.53
N SER A 61 -1.45 -4.55 21.66
CA SER A 61 -2.65 -3.93 22.21
C SER A 61 -3.89 -4.23 21.36
N ASN A 62 -3.76 -4.23 20.04
CA ASN A 62 -4.85 -4.53 19.12
C ASN A 62 -5.35 -5.97 19.29
N ILE A 63 -4.45 -6.96 19.35
CA ILE A 63 -4.80 -8.36 19.60
C ILE A 63 -5.55 -8.49 20.93
N ALA A 64 -5.04 -7.87 22.00
CA ALA A 64 -5.68 -7.92 23.31
C ALA A 64 -7.08 -7.27 23.29
N LEU A 65 -7.22 -6.12 22.64
CA LEU A 65 -8.49 -5.41 22.50
C LEU A 65 -9.49 -6.21 21.65
N ASP A 66 -9.04 -6.89 20.60
CA ASP A 66 -9.93 -7.71 19.76
C ASP A 66 -10.48 -8.92 20.54
N TYR A 67 -9.66 -9.59 21.36
CA TYR A 67 -10.14 -10.65 22.25
C TYR A 67 -11.23 -10.15 23.21
N ILE A 68 -11.09 -8.93 23.73
CA ILE A 68 -12.04 -8.34 24.69
C ILE A 68 -13.29 -7.84 23.96
N LEU A 69 -13.14 -7.02 22.92
CA LEU A 69 -14.23 -6.33 22.25
C LEU A 69 -15.04 -7.25 21.34
N ILE A 70 -14.36 -8.13 20.59
CA ILE A 70 -15.02 -9.06 19.68
C ILE A 70 -15.41 -10.33 20.43
N GLY A 71 -14.49 -10.90 21.21
CA GLY A 71 -14.69 -12.16 21.91
C GLY A 71 -15.61 -12.03 23.13
N MET A 72 -15.19 -11.26 24.14
CA MET A 72 -15.93 -11.17 25.41
C MET A 72 -17.20 -10.32 25.33
N LEU A 73 -17.13 -9.17 24.63
CA LEU A 73 -18.24 -8.21 24.53
C LEU A 73 -19.14 -8.44 23.30
N GLY A 74 -18.73 -9.31 22.37
CA GLY A 74 -19.55 -9.69 21.21
C GLY A 74 -19.82 -8.55 20.21
N LEU A 75 -19.00 -7.49 20.20
CA LEU A 75 -19.25 -6.29 19.38
C LEU A 75 -19.01 -6.48 17.88
N GLY A 76 -18.58 -7.67 17.45
CA GLY A 76 -18.38 -8.02 16.04
C GLY A 76 -17.50 -7.01 15.28
N ALA A 77 -17.98 -6.53 14.13
CA ALA A 77 -17.26 -5.57 13.29
C ALA A 77 -16.98 -4.23 14.01
N VAL A 78 -17.92 -3.75 14.82
CA VAL A 78 -17.76 -2.53 15.62
C VAL A 78 -16.60 -2.69 16.61
N GLY A 79 -16.51 -3.87 17.25
CA GLY A 79 -15.40 -4.23 18.13
C GLY A 79 -14.05 -4.18 17.42
N ALA A 80 -13.95 -4.73 16.21
CA ALA A 80 -12.71 -4.71 15.42
C ALA A 80 -12.27 -3.28 15.03
N ALA A 81 -13.21 -2.42 14.63
CA ALA A 81 -12.91 -1.02 14.31
C ALA A 81 -12.43 -0.24 15.54
N LEU A 82 -13.07 -0.46 16.70
CA LEU A 82 -12.67 0.13 17.98
C LEU A 82 -11.29 -0.37 18.42
N GLY A 83 -11.03 -1.67 18.36
CA GLY A 83 -9.75 -2.27 18.71
C GLY A 83 -8.60 -1.69 17.88
N THR A 84 -8.83 -1.51 16.58
CA THR A 84 -7.85 -0.88 15.67
C THR A 84 -7.63 0.60 16.02
N THR A 85 -8.71 1.35 16.26
CA THR A 85 -8.61 2.78 16.56
C THR A 85 -7.92 3.03 17.90
N LEU A 86 -8.30 2.30 18.94
CA LEU A 86 -7.74 2.43 20.29
C LEU A 86 -6.27 2.02 20.34
N SER A 87 -5.89 0.94 19.66
CA SER A 87 -4.48 0.52 19.59
C SER A 87 -3.59 1.55 18.88
N GLN A 88 -4.07 2.18 17.80
CA GLN A 88 -3.38 3.29 17.16
C GLN A 88 -3.26 4.49 18.10
N THR A 89 -4.30 4.82 18.85
CA THR A 89 -4.26 5.88 19.88
C THR A 89 -3.21 5.59 20.94
N ILE A 90 -3.14 4.34 21.45
CA ILE A 90 -2.10 3.91 22.40
C ILE A 90 -0.71 4.11 21.79
N SER A 91 -0.50 3.73 20.53
CA SER A 91 0.77 3.92 19.82
C SER A 91 1.19 5.39 19.74
N VAL A 92 0.26 6.28 19.37
CA VAL A 92 0.50 7.73 19.32
C VAL A 92 0.88 8.26 20.70
N LEU A 93 0.13 7.91 21.75
CA LEU A 93 0.42 8.34 23.12
C LEU A 93 1.81 7.90 23.57
N ILE A 94 2.16 6.63 23.35
CA ILE A 94 3.48 6.09 23.70
C ILE A 94 4.59 6.81 22.92
N SER A 95 4.39 7.03 21.62
CA SER A 95 5.38 7.71 20.79
C SER A 95 5.64 9.16 21.24
N ILE A 96 4.59 9.89 21.63
CA ILE A 96 4.71 11.25 22.21
C ILE A 96 5.45 11.22 23.54
N ILE A 97 5.11 10.27 24.44
CA ILE A 97 5.81 10.10 25.73
C ILE A 97 7.30 9.84 25.50
N VAL A 98 7.64 8.99 24.53
CA VAL A 98 9.04 8.68 24.19
C VAL A 98 9.77 9.90 23.64
N ILE A 99 9.15 10.69 22.75
CA ILE A 99 9.74 11.96 22.26
C ILE A 99 10.07 12.89 23.44
N ILE A 100 9.13 13.07 24.36
CA ILE A 100 9.30 13.96 25.52
C ILE A 100 10.39 13.45 26.47
N LYS A 101 10.44 12.13 26.74
CA LYS A 101 11.36 11.54 27.73
C LYS A 101 12.77 11.27 27.21
N ARG A 102 12.93 10.80 25.97
CA ARG A 102 14.24 10.37 25.45
C ARG A 102 15.11 11.49 24.87
N LYS A 103 14.65 12.75 24.88
CA LYS A 103 15.37 13.89 24.28
C LYS A 103 15.92 13.51 22.89
N THR A 104 15.05 12.98 22.02
CA THR A 104 15.40 12.42 20.70
C THR A 104 15.95 13.46 19.70
N GLY A 105 16.33 14.65 20.15
CA GLY A 105 16.64 15.82 19.32
C GLY A 105 15.39 16.63 18.92
N ILE A 106 14.19 16.11 19.17
CA ILE A 106 12.92 16.79 18.90
C ILE A 106 12.37 17.35 20.22
N THR A 107 12.13 18.66 20.27
CA THR A 107 11.41 19.29 21.38
C THR A 107 10.02 19.69 20.90
N LEU A 108 8.97 19.23 21.58
CA LEU A 108 7.60 19.64 21.33
C LEU A 108 7.21 20.72 22.35
N LYS A 109 7.00 21.96 21.90
CA LYS A 109 6.41 23.03 22.71
C LYS A 109 5.06 23.41 22.12
N LEU A 110 4.10 23.78 22.97
CA LEU A 110 2.79 24.30 22.52
C LEU A 110 2.91 25.47 21.53
N LYS A 111 3.99 26.26 21.63
CA LYS A 111 4.28 27.38 20.74
C LYS A 111 4.65 26.96 19.31
N ASP A 112 5.06 25.70 19.10
CA ASP A 112 5.48 25.17 17.80
C ASP A 112 4.28 24.80 16.91
N PHE A 113 3.06 24.72 17.47
CA PHE A 113 1.82 24.41 16.74
C PHE A 113 1.24 25.60 15.94
N LYS A 114 2.10 26.50 15.46
CA LYS A 114 1.70 27.62 14.62
C LYS A 114 1.88 27.27 13.14
N PRO A 115 0.88 27.52 12.27
CA PRO A 115 0.99 27.20 10.85
C PRO A 115 2.03 28.08 10.18
N HIS A 116 3.07 27.45 9.61
CA HIS A 116 4.10 28.13 8.82
C HIS A 116 3.85 27.89 7.33
N LYS A 117 3.16 28.83 6.66
CA LYS A 117 2.66 28.67 5.28
C LYS A 117 3.72 28.19 4.29
N LYS A 118 4.95 28.72 4.36
CA LYS A 118 6.05 28.35 3.45
C LYS A 118 6.49 26.89 3.62
N ILE A 119 6.64 26.43 4.87
CA ILE A 119 7.03 25.04 5.17
C ILE A 119 5.88 24.10 4.81
N MET A 120 4.66 24.45 5.23
CA MET A 120 3.47 23.65 4.98
C MET A 120 3.20 23.48 3.48
N SER A 121 3.35 24.53 2.68
CA SER A 121 3.21 24.44 1.22
C SER A 121 4.26 23.51 0.60
N GLY A 122 5.51 23.54 1.08
CA GLY A 122 6.55 22.61 0.61
C GLY A 122 6.19 21.15 0.91
N LEU A 123 5.70 20.87 2.13
CA LEU A 123 5.25 19.53 2.52
C LEU A 123 4.03 19.07 1.72
N LEU A 124 3.03 19.93 1.56
CA LEU A 124 1.81 19.62 0.81
C LEU A 124 2.08 19.41 -0.68
N ASN A 125 2.99 20.18 -1.29
CA ASN A 125 3.39 19.98 -2.68
C ASN A 125 4.02 18.61 -2.92
N ILE A 126 4.67 18.02 -1.92
CA ILE A 126 5.22 16.66 -2.02
C ILE A 126 4.14 15.62 -1.66
N GLY A 127 3.43 15.84 -0.56
CA GLY A 127 2.50 14.88 0.03
C GLY A 127 1.19 14.71 -0.74
N ILE A 128 0.63 15.77 -1.32
CA ILE A 128 -0.64 15.69 -2.08
C ILE A 128 -0.51 14.75 -3.29
N PRO A 129 0.53 14.89 -4.16
CA PRO A 129 0.70 13.94 -5.26
C PRO A 129 0.83 12.48 -4.81
N ILE A 130 1.53 12.22 -3.70
CA ILE A 130 1.70 10.85 -3.16
C ILE A 130 0.37 10.31 -2.62
N ALA A 131 -0.38 11.13 -1.88
CA ALA A 131 -1.70 10.75 -1.37
C ALA A 131 -2.69 10.47 -2.51
N LEU A 132 -2.65 11.28 -3.57
CA LEU A 132 -3.43 11.04 -4.78
C LEU A 132 -2.97 9.78 -5.54
N GLN A 133 -1.65 9.52 -5.59
CA GLN A 133 -1.10 8.31 -6.18
C GLN A 133 -1.65 7.06 -5.49
N ASP A 134 -1.53 6.99 -4.16
CA ASP A 134 -2.05 5.87 -3.36
C ASP A 134 -3.57 5.77 -3.45
N GLY A 135 -4.28 6.91 -3.39
CA GLY A 135 -5.73 6.96 -3.58
C GLY A 135 -6.18 6.38 -4.93
N PHE A 136 -5.47 6.71 -6.02
CA PHE A 136 -5.75 6.16 -7.35
C PHE A 136 -5.50 4.65 -7.43
N ILE A 137 -4.47 4.14 -6.75
CA ILE A 137 -4.22 2.70 -6.64
C ILE A 137 -5.41 2.01 -5.95
N GLN A 138 -5.87 2.54 -4.81
CA GLN A 138 -7.01 1.97 -4.09
C GLN A 138 -8.30 2.02 -4.90
N VAL A 139 -8.56 3.12 -5.61
CA VAL A 139 -9.70 3.23 -6.53
C VAL A 139 -9.57 2.20 -7.67
N SER A 140 -8.37 2.00 -8.22
CA SER A 140 -8.13 0.98 -9.24
C SER A 140 -8.50 -0.43 -8.73
N PHE A 141 -8.12 -0.78 -7.50
CA PHE A 141 -8.48 -2.08 -6.93
C PHE A 141 -9.98 -2.24 -6.74
N ILE A 142 -10.69 -1.18 -6.31
CA ILE A 142 -12.16 -1.18 -6.23
C ILE A 142 -12.77 -1.43 -7.61
N VAL A 143 -12.29 -0.73 -8.64
CA VAL A 143 -12.80 -0.90 -10.02
C VAL A 143 -12.56 -2.32 -10.53
N ILE A 144 -11.36 -2.88 -10.31
CA ILE A 144 -11.05 -4.27 -10.70
C ILE A 144 -11.94 -5.26 -9.95
N THR A 145 -12.19 -5.02 -8.67
CA THR A 145 -13.12 -5.84 -7.86
C THR A 145 -14.54 -5.76 -8.42
N VAL A 146 -15.01 -4.58 -8.84
CA VAL A 146 -16.32 -4.44 -9.49
C VAL A 146 -16.38 -5.21 -10.81
N ILE A 147 -15.32 -5.15 -11.63
CA ILE A 147 -15.22 -5.92 -12.88
C ILE A 147 -15.28 -7.43 -12.60
N ALA A 148 -14.58 -7.92 -11.57
CA ALA A 148 -14.62 -9.32 -11.17
C ALA A 148 -16.01 -9.74 -10.67
N ASN A 149 -16.66 -8.88 -9.87
CA ASN A 149 -18.01 -9.13 -9.35
C ASN A 149 -19.07 -9.27 -10.44
N GLN A 150 -18.87 -8.65 -11.61
CA GLN A 150 -19.77 -8.77 -12.75
C GLN A 150 -19.65 -10.11 -13.48
N ARG A 151 -18.55 -10.87 -13.28
CA ARG A 151 -18.33 -12.16 -13.97
C ARG A 151 -18.97 -13.35 -13.28
N GLY A 152 -19.29 -13.22 -11.99
CA GLY A 152 -19.96 -14.27 -11.22
C GLY A 152 -19.38 -14.44 -9.83
N LEU A 153 -20.05 -15.27 -9.04
CA LEU A 153 -19.72 -15.49 -7.63
C LEU A 153 -18.33 -16.15 -7.45
N ASN A 154 -17.99 -17.13 -8.30
CA ASN A 154 -16.72 -17.85 -8.20
C ASN A 154 -15.53 -16.94 -8.56
N ASP A 155 -15.65 -16.15 -9.62
CA ASP A 155 -14.63 -15.19 -10.05
C ASP A 155 -14.39 -14.11 -8.99
N ALA A 156 -15.47 -13.55 -8.43
CA ALA A 156 -15.42 -12.58 -7.34
C ALA A 156 -14.69 -13.13 -6.10
N ALA A 157 -15.03 -14.37 -5.70
CA ALA A 157 -14.39 -15.03 -4.57
C ALA A 157 -12.90 -15.30 -4.83
N ALA A 158 -12.56 -15.77 -6.04
CA ALA A 158 -11.19 -16.02 -6.47
C ALA A 158 -10.33 -14.75 -6.41
N VAL A 159 -10.80 -13.64 -7.01
CA VAL A 159 -10.09 -12.35 -6.98
C VAL A 159 -9.96 -11.86 -5.54
N GLY A 160 -11.03 -11.90 -4.74
CA GLY A 160 -11.00 -11.47 -3.35
C GLY A 160 -10.02 -12.25 -2.45
N ILE A 161 -9.84 -13.56 -2.68
CA ILE A 161 -8.82 -14.35 -1.99
C ILE A 161 -7.42 -13.93 -2.44
N VAL A 162 -7.21 -13.81 -3.74
CA VAL A 162 -5.90 -13.48 -4.31
C VAL A 162 -5.44 -12.09 -3.89
N GLU A 163 -6.33 -11.08 -3.84
CA GLU A 163 -6.01 -9.74 -3.34
C GLU A 163 -5.48 -9.74 -1.90
N LYS A 164 -5.95 -10.65 -1.03
CA LYS A 164 -5.41 -10.81 0.33
C LYS A 164 -3.98 -11.35 0.32
N ILE A 165 -3.70 -12.33 -0.54
CA ILE A 165 -2.37 -12.93 -0.68
C ILE A 165 -1.40 -11.90 -1.26
N ILE A 166 -1.81 -11.18 -2.30
CA ILE A 166 -1.05 -10.09 -2.92
C ILE A 166 -0.71 -9.01 -1.90
N GLY A 167 -1.67 -8.62 -1.05
CA GLY A 167 -1.44 -7.62 0.00
C GLY A 167 -0.24 -7.96 0.88
N VAL A 168 -0.04 -9.25 1.20
CA VAL A 168 1.14 -9.73 1.96
C VAL A 168 2.40 -9.67 1.10
N LEU A 169 2.36 -10.15 -0.15
CA LEU A 169 3.52 -10.15 -1.04
C LEU A 169 4.01 -8.74 -1.39
N PHE A 170 3.10 -7.77 -1.40
CA PHE A 170 3.36 -6.36 -1.71
C PHE A 170 3.91 -5.55 -0.54
N LEU A 171 4.03 -6.13 0.67
CA LEU A 171 4.64 -5.46 1.81
C LEU A 171 6.09 -5.01 1.52
N VAL A 172 6.88 -5.85 0.85
CA VAL A 172 8.26 -5.50 0.51
C VAL A 172 8.31 -4.41 -0.57
N PRO A 173 7.70 -4.57 -1.77
CA PRO A 173 7.61 -3.50 -2.77
C PRO A 173 7.12 -2.16 -2.23
N SER A 174 6.01 -2.14 -1.49
CA SER A 174 5.42 -0.90 -0.96
C SER A 174 6.35 -0.18 0.03
N SER A 175 7.09 -0.94 0.85
CA SER A 175 8.04 -0.36 1.81
C SER A 175 9.20 0.39 1.14
N MET A 176 9.56 0.03 -0.10
CA MET A 176 10.68 0.64 -0.82
C MET A 176 10.45 2.13 -1.11
N THR A 177 9.21 2.56 -1.39
CA THR A 177 8.90 3.98 -1.60
C THR A 177 9.36 4.82 -0.41
N SER A 178 9.02 4.40 0.81
CA SER A 178 9.39 5.11 2.03
C SER A 178 10.88 4.99 2.36
N ALA A 179 11.46 3.79 2.18
CA ALA A 179 12.87 3.54 2.47
C ALA A 179 13.80 4.34 1.55
N VAL A 180 13.55 4.29 0.22
CA VAL A 180 14.32 5.03 -0.77
C VAL A 180 14.13 6.53 -0.59
N SER A 181 12.90 7.00 -0.32
CA SER A 181 12.63 8.42 -0.07
C SER A 181 13.44 8.97 1.09
N ALA A 182 13.40 8.32 2.26
CA ALA A 182 14.13 8.79 3.44
C ALA A 182 15.66 8.76 3.25
N LEU A 183 16.20 7.62 2.79
CA LEU A 183 17.65 7.45 2.63
C LEU A 183 18.20 8.32 1.50
N SER A 184 17.48 8.45 0.38
CA SER A 184 17.89 9.32 -0.72
C SER A 184 17.81 10.78 -0.32
N ALA A 185 16.77 11.21 0.40
CA ALA A 185 16.62 12.60 0.85
C ALA A 185 17.77 13.03 1.78
N GLN A 186 18.19 12.15 2.70
CA GLN A 186 19.37 12.40 3.55
C GLN A 186 20.66 12.53 2.72
N ASN A 187 20.88 11.63 1.77
CA ASN A 187 22.06 11.68 0.91
C ASN A 187 22.08 12.91 0.00
N ILE A 188 20.93 13.28 -0.58
CA ILE A 188 20.77 14.49 -1.40
C ILE A 188 20.99 15.74 -0.55
N GLY A 189 20.42 15.81 0.66
CA GLY A 189 20.64 16.92 1.60
C GLY A 189 22.10 17.07 2.01
N ALA A 190 22.88 15.99 2.00
CA ALA A 190 24.32 15.99 2.23
C ALA A 190 25.16 16.23 0.96
N GLY A 191 24.54 16.52 -0.19
CA GLY A 191 25.22 16.71 -1.49
C GLY A 191 25.74 15.42 -2.13
N LYS A 192 25.45 14.25 -1.56
CA LYS A 192 25.95 12.92 -1.99
C LYS A 192 25.00 12.23 -2.96
N HIS A 193 24.75 12.84 -4.12
CA HIS A 193 23.83 12.31 -5.13
C HIS A 193 24.17 10.90 -5.62
N ASP A 194 25.45 10.54 -5.69
CA ASP A 194 25.87 9.19 -6.08
C ASP A 194 25.43 8.12 -5.06
N ARG A 195 25.43 8.47 -3.77
CA ARG A 195 24.88 7.58 -2.73
C ARG A 195 23.37 7.44 -2.85
N ALA A 196 22.65 8.49 -3.22
CA ALA A 196 21.21 8.39 -3.49
C ALA A 196 20.92 7.46 -4.68
N ARG A 197 21.75 7.48 -5.73
CA ARG A 197 21.65 6.53 -6.86
C ARG A 197 21.90 5.09 -6.42
N LEU A 198 22.89 4.87 -5.55
CA LEU A 198 23.15 3.55 -4.97
C LEU A 198 22.00 3.07 -4.09
N THR A 199 21.37 3.95 -3.30
CA THR A 199 20.16 3.62 -2.54
C THR A 199 19.05 3.09 -3.44
N LEU A 200 18.76 3.78 -4.55
CA LEU A 200 17.79 3.33 -5.54
C LEU A 200 18.18 1.97 -6.13
N LEU A 201 19.45 1.80 -6.53
CA LEU A 201 19.93 0.55 -7.11
C LEU A 201 19.75 -0.63 -6.15
N TYR A 202 20.16 -0.48 -4.88
CA TYR A 202 20.00 -1.54 -3.88
C TYR A 202 18.54 -1.87 -3.60
N ALA A 203 17.66 -0.85 -3.53
CA ALA A 203 16.23 -1.08 -3.37
C ALA A 203 15.62 -1.85 -4.56
N VAL A 204 16.03 -1.53 -5.78
CA VAL A 204 15.63 -2.26 -6.99
C VAL A 204 16.13 -3.71 -6.94
N ILE A 205 17.39 -3.95 -6.57
CA ILE A 205 17.95 -5.31 -6.46
C ILE A 205 17.17 -6.13 -5.42
N ILE A 206 16.92 -5.56 -4.23
CA ILE A 206 16.15 -6.21 -3.16
C ILE A 206 14.73 -6.54 -3.64
N SER A 207 14.08 -5.59 -4.32
CA SER A 207 12.74 -5.76 -4.87
C SER A 207 12.66 -6.85 -5.92
N VAL A 208 13.62 -6.88 -6.85
CA VAL A 208 13.68 -7.90 -7.91
C VAL A 208 13.97 -9.27 -7.31
N ALA A 209 14.89 -9.37 -6.35
CA ALA A 209 15.19 -10.62 -5.66
C ALA A 209 13.95 -11.16 -4.94
N TRP A 210 13.28 -10.32 -4.13
CA TRP A 210 12.03 -10.68 -3.46
C TRP A 210 10.94 -11.07 -4.46
N GLY A 211 10.70 -10.23 -5.46
CA GLY A 211 9.67 -10.48 -6.47
C GLY A 211 9.94 -11.77 -7.25
N THR A 212 11.20 -12.09 -7.54
CA THR A 212 11.57 -13.36 -8.20
C THR A 212 11.24 -14.56 -7.31
N ILE A 213 11.56 -14.49 -6.00
CA ILE A 213 11.20 -15.53 -5.04
C ILE A 213 9.68 -15.69 -4.97
N ALA A 214 8.93 -14.59 -4.88
CA ALA A 214 7.47 -14.59 -4.83
C ALA A 214 6.85 -15.18 -6.10
N VAL A 215 7.36 -14.81 -7.28
CA VAL A 215 6.93 -15.37 -8.57
C VAL A 215 7.16 -16.88 -8.58
N ILE A 216 8.39 -17.34 -8.33
CA ILE A 216 8.72 -18.77 -8.35
C ILE A 216 7.81 -19.53 -7.37
N ALA A 217 7.69 -19.05 -6.14
CA ALA A 217 6.84 -19.70 -5.13
C ALA A 217 5.39 -19.82 -5.62
N MET A 218 4.79 -18.73 -6.09
CA MET A 218 3.38 -18.72 -6.45
C MET A 218 3.08 -19.42 -7.78
N GLN A 219 4.04 -19.51 -8.71
CA GLN A 219 3.83 -20.30 -9.94
C GLN A 219 3.53 -21.77 -9.62
N TYR A 220 4.25 -22.34 -8.65
CA TYR A 220 4.09 -23.74 -8.25
C TYR A 220 3.07 -23.97 -7.14
N THR A 221 2.84 -22.98 -6.26
CA THR A 221 2.04 -23.17 -5.04
C THR A 221 0.73 -22.37 -5.00
N ALA A 222 0.33 -21.67 -6.07
CA ALA A 222 -0.92 -20.88 -6.06
C ALA A 222 -2.17 -21.69 -5.64
N GLU A 223 -2.36 -22.89 -6.19
CA GLU A 223 -3.52 -23.74 -5.87
C GLU A 223 -3.64 -24.10 -4.39
N PRO A 224 -2.60 -24.69 -3.73
CA PRO A 224 -2.69 -25.00 -2.30
C PRO A 224 -2.84 -23.74 -1.44
N PHE A 225 -2.22 -22.61 -1.80
CA PHE A 225 -2.40 -21.35 -1.06
C PHE A 225 -3.83 -20.83 -1.14
N ILE A 226 -4.50 -20.95 -2.28
CA ILE A 226 -5.90 -20.55 -2.43
C ILE A 226 -6.83 -21.56 -1.75
N GLY A 227 -6.46 -22.85 -1.78
CA GLY A 227 -7.14 -23.92 -1.06
C GLY A 227 -7.20 -23.71 0.45
N LEU A 228 -6.31 -22.90 1.04
CA LEU A 228 -6.39 -22.49 2.45
C LEU A 228 -7.64 -21.63 2.76
N PHE A 229 -8.21 -20.97 1.74
CA PHE A 229 -9.33 -20.04 1.90
C PHE A 229 -10.65 -20.57 1.35
N SER A 230 -10.63 -21.59 0.49
CA SER A 230 -11.82 -22.13 -0.15
C SER A 230 -11.64 -23.59 -0.50
N ASN A 231 -12.71 -24.38 -0.28
CA ASN A 231 -12.79 -25.79 -0.71
C ASN A 231 -13.44 -25.95 -2.10
N ASN A 232 -13.89 -24.86 -2.74
CA ASN A 232 -14.51 -24.93 -4.06
C ASN A 232 -13.43 -25.01 -5.16
N THR A 233 -13.43 -26.12 -5.91
CA THR A 233 -12.46 -26.41 -6.97
C THR A 233 -12.41 -25.34 -8.06
N ASP A 234 -13.56 -24.76 -8.44
CA ASP A 234 -13.62 -23.72 -9.47
C ASP A 234 -12.94 -22.43 -8.98
N VAL A 235 -13.17 -22.07 -7.72
CA VAL A 235 -12.56 -20.89 -7.09
C VAL A 235 -11.05 -21.08 -6.97
N ILE A 236 -10.58 -22.28 -6.61
CA ILE A 236 -9.15 -22.61 -6.55
C ILE A 236 -8.51 -22.49 -7.93
N LEU A 237 -9.15 -23.07 -8.96
CA LEU A 237 -8.63 -23.03 -10.33
C LEU A 237 -8.55 -21.59 -10.85
N LEU A 238 -9.66 -20.84 -10.78
CA LEU A 238 -9.73 -19.45 -11.26
C LEU A 238 -8.79 -18.53 -10.49
N GLY A 239 -8.74 -18.67 -9.17
CA GLY A 239 -7.82 -17.92 -8.33
C GLY A 239 -6.36 -18.23 -8.68
N SER A 240 -6.03 -19.50 -8.94
CA SER A 240 -4.64 -19.87 -9.24
C SER A 240 -4.19 -19.29 -10.57
N GLN A 241 -5.09 -19.24 -11.56
CA GLN A 241 -4.86 -18.59 -12.84
C GLN A 241 -4.64 -17.09 -12.65
N TYR A 242 -5.52 -16.41 -11.91
CA TYR A 242 -5.36 -14.98 -11.62
C TYR A 242 -4.04 -14.70 -10.89
N MET A 243 -3.71 -15.48 -9.86
CA MET A 243 -2.50 -15.35 -9.06
C MET A 243 -1.22 -15.55 -9.88
N ARG A 244 -1.18 -16.58 -10.74
CA ARG A 244 -0.03 -16.85 -11.62
C ARG A 244 0.22 -15.72 -12.63
N GLY A 245 -0.84 -15.05 -13.09
CA GLY A 245 -0.71 -13.85 -13.91
C GLY A 245 -0.24 -12.63 -13.10
N TYR A 246 -0.86 -12.40 -11.94
CA TYR A 246 -0.67 -11.20 -11.14
C TYR A 246 0.69 -11.13 -10.43
N VAL A 247 1.23 -12.26 -9.95
CA VAL A 247 2.41 -12.27 -9.08
C VAL A 247 3.66 -11.62 -9.70
N TRP A 248 3.78 -11.60 -11.03
CA TRP A 248 4.83 -10.88 -11.75
C TRP A 248 4.89 -9.40 -11.40
N ASP A 249 3.77 -8.82 -10.98
CA ASP A 249 3.68 -7.44 -10.55
C ASP A 249 4.53 -7.17 -9.31
N CYS A 250 4.84 -8.18 -8.47
CA CYS A 250 5.74 -7.98 -7.32
C CYS A 250 7.11 -7.44 -7.73
N ILE A 251 7.65 -7.89 -8.87
CA ILE A 251 8.93 -7.44 -9.41
C ILE A 251 8.79 -6.00 -9.91
N LEU A 252 7.81 -5.77 -10.79
CA LEU A 252 7.65 -4.49 -11.49
C LEU A 252 7.20 -3.38 -10.53
N ALA A 253 6.28 -3.68 -9.63
CA ALA A 253 5.84 -2.80 -8.55
C ALA A 253 7.01 -2.36 -7.69
N GLY A 254 7.86 -3.29 -7.26
CA GLY A 254 9.02 -2.95 -6.43
C GLY A 254 10.00 -2.03 -7.14
N ILE A 255 10.19 -2.18 -8.46
CA ILE A 255 11.00 -1.27 -9.26
C ILE A 255 10.40 0.14 -9.26
N HIS A 256 9.14 0.32 -9.70
CA HIS A 256 8.59 1.66 -9.84
C HIS A 256 8.25 2.33 -8.50
N PHE A 257 7.98 1.58 -7.43
CA PHE A 257 7.90 2.11 -6.07
C PHE A 257 9.25 2.60 -5.55
N SER A 258 10.34 1.89 -5.86
CA SER A 258 11.70 2.37 -5.58
C SER A 258 11.98 3.70 -6.31
N PHE A 259 11.61 3.80 -7.59
CA PHE A 259 11.72 5.06 -8.34
C PHE A 259 10.81 6.17 -7.78
N SER A 260 9.58 5.83 -7.38
CA SER A 260 8.65 6.79 -6.76
C SER A 260 9.27 7.40 -5.51
N GLY A 261 9.86 6.58 -4.64
CA GLY A 261 10.59 7.04 -3.46
C GLY A 261 11.76 7.96 -3.83
N TYR A 262 12.52 7.61 -4.87
CA TYR A 262 13.62 8.43 -5.37
C TYR A 262 13.15 9.79 -5.88
N PHE A 263 12.08 9.87 -6.67
CA PHE A 263 11.54 11.13 -7.15
C PHE A 263 10.99 11.99 -6.01
N CYS A 264 10.36 11.38 -5.00
CA CYS A 264 9.93 12.08 -3.79
C CYS A 264 11.11 12.73 -3.06
N ALA A 265 12.26 12.05 -2.98
CA ALA A 265 13.47 12.60 -2.36
C ALA A 265 14.04 13.83 -3.09
N TYR A 266 13.80 13.96 -4.41
CA TYR A 266 14.15 15.15 -5.20
C TYR A 266 13.04 16.23 -5.20
N GLY A 267 11.93 16.02 -4.48
CA GLY A 267 10.78 16.91 -4.52
C GLY A 267 9.97 16.85 -5.82
N LEU A 268 10.14 15.79 -6.61
CA LEU A 268 9.50 15.55 -7.90
C LEU A 268 8.34 14.54 -7.79
N SER A 269 7.59 14.54 -6.68
CA SER A 269 6.52 13.56 -6.43
C SER A 269 5.37 13.62 -7.44
N SER A 270 5.19 14.72 -8.16
CA SER A 270 4.26 14.80 -9.28
C SER A 270 4.57 13.77 -10.37
N ILE A 271 5.84 13.47 -10.61
CA ILE A 271 6.26 12.41 -11.55
C ILE A 271 5.80 11.05 -11.04
N SER A 272 5.87 10.83 -9.72
CA SER A 272 5.39 9.61 -9.08
C SER A 272 3.89 9.42 -9.32
N PHE A 273 3.12 10.48 -9.11
CA PHE A 273 1.69 10.49 -9.41
C PHE A 273 1.40 10.18 -10.89
N PHE A 274 2.01 10.92 -11.82
CA PHE A 274 1.68 10.79 -13.25
C PHE A 274 1.96 9.41 -13.83
N HIS A 275 3.13 8.83 -13.59
CA HIS A 275 3.44 7.51 -14.18
C HIS A 275 2.46 6.44 -13.71
N ASN A 276 2.04 6.51 -12.44
CA ASN A 276 1.15 5.54 -11.84
C ASN A 276 -0.29 5.75 -12.31
N SER A 277 -0.75 7.01 -12.40
CA SER A 277 -2.05 7.33 -12.98
C SER A 277 -2.16 6.92 -14.44
N LEU A 278 -1.11 7.14 -15.26
CA LEU A 278 -1.09 6.68 -16.65
C LEU A 278 -1.17 5.15 -16.75
N SER A 279 -0.38 4.44 -15.94
CA SER A 279 -0.42 2.98 -15.83
C SER A 279 -1.83 2.48 -15.51
N ILE A 280 -2.49 3.08 -14.51
CA ILE A 280 -3.82 2.67 -14.07
C ILE A 280 -4.87 2.91 -15.15
N VAL A 281 -4.91 4.14 -15.69
CA VAL A 281 -5.98 4.59 -16.59
C VAL A 281 -5.85 3.97 -17.98
N PHE A 282 -4.64 3.86 -18.52
CA PHE A 282 -4.44 3.41 -19.91
C PHE A 282 -4.16 1.92 -20.04
N VAL A 283 -3.68 1.27 -18.98
CA VAL A 283 -3.24 -0.13 -19.06
C VAL A 283 -3.99 -1.01 -18.08
N ARG A 284 -3.86 -0.79 -16.78
CA ARG A 284 -4.39 -1.71 -15.75
C ARG A 284 -5.91 -1.86 -15.84
N ILE A 285 -6.68 -0.77 -15.84
CA ILE A 285 -8.15 -0.84 -15.88
C ILE A 285 -8.65 -1.34 -17.25
N PRO A 286 -8.21 -0.77 -18.40
CA PRO A 286 -8.66 -1.25 -19.71
C PRO A 286 -8.32 -2.71 -19.98
N LEU A 287 -7.10 -3.16 -19.64
CA LEU A 287 -6.72 -4.56 -19.82
C LEU A 287 -7.54 -5.49 -18.92
N SER A 288 -7.79 -5.12 -17.66
CA SER A 288 -8.69 -5.91 -16.79
C SER A 288 -10.10 -6.00 -17.37
N TYR A 289 -10.64 -4.91 -17.92
CA TYR A 289 -11.95 -4.89 -18.56
C TYR A 289 -12.00 -5.73 -19.84
N PHE A 290 -11.02 -5.58 -20.74
CA PHE A 290 -10.95 -6.37 -21.97
C PHE A 290 -10.68 -7.85 -21.70
N ALA A 291 -9.82 -8.16 -20.74
CA ALA A 291 -9.64 -9.53 -20.27
C ALA A 291 -10.94 -10.10 -19.72
N SER A 292 -11.67 -9.30 -18.95
CA SER A 292 -12.98 -9.66 -18.41
C SER A 292 -14.01 -9.95 -19.52
N LYS A 293 -13.99 -9.19 -20.61
CA LYS A 293 -14.96 -9.32 -21.71
C LYS A 293 -14.62 -10.43 -22.70
N TYR A 294 -13.36 -10.58 -23.09
CA TYR A 294 -12.93 -11.48 -24.16
C TYR A 294 -12.48 -12.86 -23.66
N PHE A 295 -12.05 -12.97 -22.40
CA PHE A 295 -11.58 -14.22 -21.80
C PHE A 295 -12.50 -14.63 -20.64
N THR A 296 -13.73 -15.07 -20.96
CA THR A 296 -14.75 -15.43 -19.95
C THR A 296 -14.44 -16.71 -19.18
N ASN A 297 -13.60 -17.59 -19.72
CA ASN A 297 -13.34 -18.92 -19.15
C ASN A 297 -12.10 -18.97 -18.26
N THR A 298 -11.32 -17.88 -18.18
CA THR A 298 -10.07 -17.83 -17.41
C THR A 298 -9.85 -16.45 -16.81
N LEU A 299 -9.21 -16.40 -15.63
CA LEU A 299 -8.78 -15.15 -15.01
C LEU A 299 -7.30 -14.82 -15.24
N PHE A 300 -6.53 -15.70 -15.91
CA PHE A 300 -5.10 -15.48 -16.13
C PHE A 300 -4.79 -14.16 -16.88
N PRO A 301 -5.47 -13.81 -17.99
CA PRO A 301 -5.23 -12.55 -18.68
C PRO A 301 -5.61 -11.33 -17.84
N MET A 302 -6.63 -11.46 -16.99
CA MET A 302 -7.00 -10.39 -16.06
C MET A 302 -5.91 -10.17 -15.00
N GLY A 303 -5.27 -11.24 -14.53
CA GLY A 303 -4.11 -11.16 -13.63
C GLY A 303 -2.92 -10.43 -14.26
N LEU A 304 -2.70 -10.58 -15.57
CA LEU A 304 -1.63 -9.91 -16.31
C LEU A 304 -1.83 -8.39 -16.50
N ALA A 305 -3.04 -7.87 -16.25
CA ALA A 305 -3.31 -6.44 -16.41
C ALA A 305 -2.48 -5.58 -15.44
N SER A 306 -2.27 -6.06 -14.21
CA SER A 306 -1.48 -5.35 -13.20
C SER A 306 0.01 -5.25 -13.53
N PRO A 307 0.73 -6.36 -13.79
CA PRO A 307 2.14 -6.28 -14.19
C PRO A 307 2.32 -5.49 -15.49
N SER A 308 1.37 -5.56 -16.43
CA SER A 308 1.43 -4.74 -17.66
C SER A 308 1.39 -3.25 -17.37
N GLY A 309 0.53 -2.81 -16.45
CA GLY A 309 0.51 -1.41 -15.99
C GLY A 309 1.83 -1.03 -15.32
N SER A 310 2.31 -1.85 -14.40
CA SER A 310 3.58 -1.60 -13.73
C SER A 310 4.77 -1.59 -14.68
N ALA A 311 4.75 -2.37 -15.77
CA ALA A 311 5.77 -2.31 -16.82
C ALA A 311 5.80 -0.94 -17.50
N LEU A 312 4.64 -0.37 -17.87
CA LEU A 312 4.56 0.99 -18.42
C LEU A 312 5.12 2.01 -17.42
N SER A 313 4.74 1.88 -16.15
CA SER A 313 5.24 2.72 -15.06
C SER A 313 6.77 2.67 -14.94
N VAL A 314 7.36 1.46 -15.00
CA VAL A 314 8.82 1.27 -14.98
C VAL A 314 9.48 1.96 -16.17
N ILE A 315 8.93 1.81 -17.37
CA ILE A 315 9.46 2.47 -18.58
C ILE A 315 9.50 3.99 -18.40
N ILE A 316 8.39 4.59 -17.94
CA ILE A 316 8.31 6.03 -17.68
C ILE A 316 9.35 6.44 -16.62
N CYS A 317 9.44 5.70 -15.52
CA CYS A 317 10.40 5.97 -14.45
C CYS A 317 11.85 5.95 -14.95
N VAL A 318 12.24 4.95 -15.75
CA VAL A 318 13.59 4.82 -16.31
C VAL A 318 13.91 5.97 -17.26
N ILE A 319 12.98 6.36 -18.13
CA ILE A 319 13.14 7.50 -19.05
C ILE A 319 13.41 8.78 -18.26
N VAL A 320 12.60 9.04 -17.23
CA VAL A 320 12.76 10.23 -16.37
C VAL A 320 14.09 10.17 -15.62
N PHE A 321 14.47 9.03 -15.08
CA PHE A 321 15.73 8.87 -14.37
C PHE A 321 16.95 9.18 -15.24
N ILE A 322 16.96 8.69 -16.50
CA ILE A 322 18.02 9.00 -17.47
C ILE A 322 18.05 10.52 -17.74
N TRP A 323 16.89 11.15 -17.89
CA TRP A 323 16.78 12.59 -18.12
C TRP A 323 17.33 13.41 -16.93
N ILE A 324 16.98 13.06 -15.70
CA ILE A 324 17.50 13.68 -14.46
C ILE A 324 19.03 13.55 -14.41
N ASN A 325 19.56 12.36 -14.66
CA ASN A 325 21.00 12.13 -14.60
C ASN A 325 21.78 12.91 -15.67
N LYS A 326 21.24 13.01 -16.90
CA LYS A 326 21.87 13.82 -17.95
C LYS A 326 21.95 15.30 -17.57
N ARG A 327 20.92 15.85 -16.89
CA ARG A 327 20.95 17.24 -16.41
C ARG A 327 21.97 17.47 -15.31
N HIS A 328 22.06 16.57 -14.33
CA HIS A 328 23.05 16.70 -13.25
C HIS A 328 24.51 16.60 -13.74
N THR A 329 24.78 15.78 -14.77
CA THR A 329 26.11 15.72 -15.38
C THR A 329 26.45 17.01 -16.13
N LYS A 330 25.48 17.63 -16.81
CA LYS A 330 25.68 18.92 -17.50
C LYS A 330 25.84 20.13 -16.58
N ALA A 331 25.38 20.08 -15.33
CA ALA A 331 25.55 21.16 -14.37
C ALA A 331 26.90 21.12 -13.61
N LYS A 332 27.69 20.05 -13.81
CA LYS A 332 29.03 19.88 -13.22
C LYS A 332 30.18 20.32 -14.16
N TYR A 333 29.86 20.69 -15.40
CA TYR A 333 30.78 21.22 -16.41
C TYR A 333 30.26 22.58 -16.87
#